data_AF-A0A086JSP0-F1
#
_entry.id   AF-A0A086JSP0-F1
#
_cell.length_a   1.000
_cell.length_b   1.000
_cell.length_c   1.000
_cell.angle_alpha   90.00
_cell.angle_beta   90.00
_cell.angle_gamma   90.00
#
_symmetry.space_group_name_H-M   'P 1'
#
loop_
_entity.id
_entity.type
_entity.pdbx_description
1 polymer ?
#
loop_
_entity_poly.entity_id
_entity_poly.type
_entity_poly.pdbx_seq_one_letter_code
_entity_poly.pdbx_strand_id
1 'polypeptide(L)'
;EELNVLDLNVSSDMSGIQLSATPNFKTLGARLGKDMRAVQEAVKNLSHAELVAFEKTARVEVLGGKYVLGADDLALRRTLNTGDKADPNLVVEGDNSVVVLMDFTLDDSLQRKALAREVANRVQKLRKQHNLSQTDDVKMHAFSEDSEFQAMLQEESAYICSCLRRGLHLENPLGEANGVEKSHQTVCREVLEVGGKPLTIHFLRQ
;
A
#
# COMPACT_ATOMS: atom_id res chain seq x y z
N GLU A 1 2.08 12.46 2.72
CA GLU A 1 2.04 11.10 3.30
C GLU A 1 2.55 10.12 2.23
N GLU A 2 3.23 9.05 2.64
CA GLU A 2 3.83 8.04 1.73
C GLU A 2 3.14 6.69 1.99
N LEU A 3 2.87 5.92 0.93
CA LEU A 3 2.29 4.58 1.02
C LEU A 3 3.36 3.52 0.76
N ASN A 4 3.46 2.53 1.64
CA ASN A 4 4.32 1.38 1.39
C ASN A 4 3.60 0.40 0.45
N VAL A 5 4.24 0.08 -0.67
CA VAL A 5 3.73 -0.87 -1.66
C VAL A 5 4.48 -2.19 -1.51
N LEU A 6 3.75 -3.31 -1.48
CA LEU A 6 4.37 -4.64 -1.34
C LEU A 6 4.94 -5.16 -2.66
N ASP A 7 4.19 -5.00 -3.74
CA ASP A 7 4.55 -5.48 -5.07
C ASP A 7 4.22 -4.42 -6.13
N LEU A 8 5.08 -4.30 -7.15
CA LEU A 8 4.94 -3.35 -8.23
C LEU A 8 5.06 -4.07 -9.57
N ASN A 9 3.94 -4.21 -10.26
CA ASN A 9 3.88 -4.77 -11.60
C ASN A 9 3.72 -3.65 -12.62
N VAL A 10 4.61 -3.63 -13.62
CA VAL A 10 4.60 -2.64 -14.69
C VAL A 10 4.23 -3.34 -16.00
N SER A 11 3.32 -2.75 -16.76
CA SER A 11 2.91 -3.23 -18.07
C SER A 11 2.85 -2.07 -19.06
N SER A 12 3.24 -2.35 -20.31
CA SER A 12 3.00 -1.46 -21.45
C SER A 12 1.73 -1.82 -22.23
N ASP A 13 1.00 -2.84 -21.77
CA ASP A 13 -0.28 -3.21 -22.37
C ASP A 13 -1.32 -2.13 -22.07
N MET A 14 -1.90 -1.57 -23.13
CA MET A 14 -2.93 -0.55 -23.06
C MET A 14 -4.33 -1.16 -23.23
N SER A 15 -4.44 -2.49 -23.31
CA SER A 15 -5.73 -3.18 -23.37
C SER A 15 -6.56 -2.85 -22.12
N GLY A 16 -7.84 -2.51 -22.33
CA GLY A 16 -8.74 -2.11 -21.24
C GLY A 16 -8.59 -0.66 -20.75
N ILE A 17 -7.59 0.10 -21.23
CA ILE A 17 -7.50 1.53 -20.94
C ILE A 17 -8.49 2.31 -21.81
N GLN A 18 -9.23 3.20 -21.17
CA GLN A 18 -10.15 4.13 -21.79
C GLN A 18 -9.64 5.55 -21.63
N LEU A 19 -9.92 6.39 -22.64
CA LEU A 19 -9.61 7.81 -22.59
C LEU A 19 -10.88 8.57 -22.23
N SER A 20 -10.70 9.62 -21.47
CA SER A 20 -11.71 10.65 -21.18
C SER A 20 -11.06 12.02 -21.33
N ALA A 21 -11.88 13.05 -21.58
CA ALA A 21 -11.41 14.42 -21.69
C ALA A 21 -12.17 15.32 -20.72
N THR A 22 -11.44 16.25 -20.10
CA THR A 22 -12.02 17.33 -19.29
C THR A 22 -11.76 18.66 -19.98
N PRO A 23 -12.80 19.50 -20.20
CA PRO A 23 -12.60 20.83 -20.75
C PRO A 23 -11.76 21.72 -19.84
N ASN A 24 -10.87 22.52 -20.43
CA ASN A 24 -10.20 23.60 -19.75
C ASN A 24 -11.18 24.77 -19.56
N PHE A 25 -11.86 24.81 -18.42
CA PHE A 25 -12.88 25.82 -18.12
C PHE A 25 -12.36 27.26 -18.17
N LYS A 26 -11.06 27.47 -17.92
CA LYS A 26 -10.45 28.81 -17.95
C LYS A 26 -10.35 29.35 -19.37
N THR A 27 -9.89 28.54 -20.32
CA THR A 27 -9.74 28.95 -21.73
C THR A 27 -11.08 28.93 -22.46
N LEU A 28 -11.84 27.85 -22.28
CA LEU A 28 -13.10 27.65 -22.99
C LEU A 28 -14.25 28.49 -22.41
N GLY A 29 -14.29 28.75 -21.11
CA GLY A 29 -15.34 29.56 -20.50
C GLY A 29 -15.38 30.97 -21.06
N ALA A 30 -14.21 31.61 -21.22
CA ALA A 30 -14.11 32.94 -21.82
C ALA A 30 -14.44 32.94 -23.33
N ARG A 31 -14.12 31.85 -24.04
CA ARG A 31 -14.27 31.75 -25.51
C ARG A 31 -15.68 31.34 -25.93
N LEU A 32 -16.35 30.48 -25.16
CA LEU A 32 -17.63 29.86 -25.52
C LEU A 32 -18.83 30.50 -24.81
N GLY A 33 -18.63 31.12 -23.65
CA GLY A 33 -19.69 31.78 -22.89
C GLY A 33 -20.88 30.84 -22.62
N LYS A 34 -22.03 31.17 -23.21
CA LYS A 34 -23.29 30.40 -23.02
C LYS A 34 -23.23 28.97 -23.56
N ASP A 35 -22.40 28.73 -24.58
CA ASP A 35 -22.25 27.41 -25.21
C ASP A 35 -21.33 26.46 -24.42
N MET A 36 -20.68 26.93 -23.34
CA MET A 36 -19.74 26.12 -22.54
C MET A 36 -20.37 24.83 -22.00
N ARG A 37 -21.63 24.90 -21.55
CA ARG A 37 -22.33 23.73 -21.01
C ARG A 37 -22.58 22.66 -22.08
N ALA A 38 -22.95 23.08 -23.28
CA ALA A 38 -23.16 22.17 -24.41
C ALA A 38 -21.85 21.53 -24.88
N VAL A 39 -20.75 22.30 -24.89
CA VAL A 39 -19.42 21.76 -25.20
C VAL A 39 -18.95 20.78 -24.13
N GLN A 40 -19.17 21.06 -22.84
CA GLN A 40 -18.82 20.14 -21.76
C GLN A 40 -19.53 18.79 -21.92
N GLU A 41 -20.81 18.78 -22.28
CA GLU A 41 -21.57 17.56 -22.54
C GLU A 41 -21.06 16.82 -23.79
N ALA A 42 -20.78 17.55 -24.88
CA ALA A 42 -20.20 16.96 -26.09
C ALA A 42 -18.83 16.32 -25.82
N VAL A 43 -17.96 16.99 -25.05
CA VAL A 43 -16.64 16.47 -24.66
C VAL A 43 -16.76 15.21 -23.80
N LYS A 44 -17.71 15.19 -22.86
CA LYS A 44 -17.97 14.00 -22.02
C LYS A 44 -18.42 12.79 -22.85
N ASN A 45 -19.10 13.03 -23.97
CA ASN A 45 -19.63 11.99 -24.85
C ASN A 45 -18.67 11.60 -26.00
N LEU A 46 -17.47 12.20 -26.08
CA LEU A 46 -16.47 11.79 -27.05
C LEU A 46 -16.10 10.32 -26.82
N SER A 47 -16.09 9.55 -27.91
CA SER A 47 -15.69 8.16 -27.90
C SER A 47 -14.18 8.01 -27.65
N HIS A 48 -13.78 6.84 -27.17
CA HIS A 48 -12.36 6.51 -27.03
C HIS A 48 -11.60 6.67 -28.36
N ALA A 49 -12.20 6.28 -29.49
CA ALA A 49 -11.57 6.42 -30.81
C ALA A 49 -11.34 7.89 -31.20
N GLU A 50 -12.30 8.77 -30.93
CA GLU A 50 -12.15 10.22 -31.16
C GLU A 50 -11.06 10.83 -30.27
N LEU A 51 -10.97 10.39 -29.01
CA LEU A 51 -9.95 10.85 -28.08
C LEU A 51 -8.54 10.36 -28.45
N VAL A 52 -8.42 9.11 -28.94
CA VAL A 52 -7.15 8.60 -29.50
C VAL A 52 -6.74 9.39 -30.75
N ALA A 53 -7.70 9.77 -31.59
CA ALA A 53 -7.42 10.63 -32.74
C ALA A 53 -6.98 12.03 -32.29
N PHE A 54 -7.70 12.62 -31.33
CA PHE A 54 -7.39 13.93 -30.75
C PHE A 54 -6.00 13.97 -30.13
N GLU A 55 -5.57 12.91 -29.43
CA GLU A 55 -4.22 12.82 -28.85
C GLU A 55 -3.12 12.97 -29.92
N LYS A 56 -3.37 12.48 -31.14
CA LYS A 56 -2.41 12.55 -32.26
C LYS A 56 -2.51 13.84 -33.06
N THR A 57 -3.71 14.37 -33.23
CA THR A 57 -3.99 15.50 -34.13
C THR A 57 -4.10 16.84 -33.40
N ALA A 58 -4.28 16.82 -32.09
CA ALA A 58 -4.66 17.95 -31.26
C ALA A 58 -5.88 18.71 -31.82
N ARG A 59 -6.83 17.99 -32.44
CA ARG A 59 -7.99 18.58 -33.09
C ARG A 59 -9.21 17.67 -32.97
N VAL A 60 -10.30 18.21 -32.42
CA VAL A 60 -11.61 17.56 -32.41
C VAL A 60 -12.72 18.57 -32.63
N GLU A 61 -13.76 18.16 -33.36
CA GLU A 61 -14.93 19.00 -33.66
C GLU A 61 -16.10 18.60 -32.76
N VAL A 62 -16.76 19.59 -32.16
CA VAL A 62 -17.90 19.38 -31.26
C VAL A 62 -19.11 20.21 -31.72
N LEU A 63 -20.30 19.80 -31.27
CA LEU A 63 -21.58 20.42 -31.63
C LEU A 63 -21.79 20.51 -33.16
N GLY A 64 -21.53 19.41 -33.87
CA GLY A 64 -21.70 19.35 -35.33
C GLY A 64 -20.73 20.23 -36.12
N GLY A 65 -19.51 20.45 -35.61
CA GLY A 65 -18.48 21.26 -36.28
C GLY A 65 -18.52 22.76 -35.94
N LYS A 66 -19.45 23.20 -35.08
CA LYS A 66 -19.53 24.60 -34.64
C LYS A 66 -18.25 25.06 -33.93
N TYR A 67 -17.61 24.17 -33.18
CA TYR A 67 -16.34 24.45 -32.50
C TYR A 67 -15.29 23.40 -32.79
N VAL A 68 -14.06 23.87 -32.96
CA VAL A 68 -12.85 23.05 -33.03
C VAL A 68 -12.09 23.24 -31.72
N LEU A 69 -11.80 22.16 -31.02
CA LEU A 69 -11.02 22.16 -29.78
C LEU A 69 -9.59 21.68 -30.06
N GLY A 70 -8.62 22.37 -29.47
CA GLY A 70 -7.19 22.09 -29.56
C GLY A 70 -6.58 21.50 -28.28
N ALA A 71 -5.26 21.28 -28.29
CA ALA A 71 -4.52 20.73 -27.15
C ALA A 71 -4.73 21.52 -25.83
N ASP A 72 -4.80 22.86 -25.90
CA ASP A 72 -4.96 23.71 -24.71
C ASP A 72 -6.40 23.74 -24.16
N ASP A 73 -7.34 23.18 -24.92
CA ASP A 73 -8.77 23.19 -24.60
C ASP A 73 -9.20 21.95 -23.83
N LEU A 74 -8.49 20.82 -23.97
CA LEU A 74 -8.86 19.53 -23.39
C LEU A 74 -7.69 18.91 -22.63
N ALA A 75 -7.96 18.49 -21.39
CA ALA A 75 -7.06 17.62 -20.63
C ALA A 75 -7.51 16.16 -20.80
N LEU A 76 -6.66 15.33 -21.41
CA LEU A 76 -6.88 13.89 -21.49
C LEU A 76 -6.56 13.22 -20.16
N ARG A 77 -7.40 12.26 -19.77
CA ARG A 77 -7.15 11.33 -18.68
C ARG A 77 -7.37 9.90 -19.15
N ARG A 78 -6.45 9.03 -18.75
CA ARG A 78 -6.60 7.59 -18.91
C ARG A 78 -7.28 7.00 -17.68
N THR A 79 -8.20 6.07 -17.90
CA THR A 79 -8.87 5.29 -16.86
C THR A 79 -8.92 3.84 -17.31
N LEU A 80 -9.31 2.91 -16.43
CA LEU A 80 -9.62 1.53 -16.84
C LEU A 80 -11.11 1.41 -17.12
N ASN A 81 -11.45 0.65 -18.16
CA ASN A 81 -12.82 0.22 -18.38
C ASN A 81 -13.12 -0.95 -17.45
N THR A 82 -13.56 -0.66 -16.23
CA THR A 82 -13.98 -1.67 -15.26
C THR A 82 -15.40 -2.20 -15.52
N GLY A 83 -16.15 -1.62 -16.48
CA GLY A 83 -17.57 -1.89 -16.66
C GLY A 83 -18.39 -1.74 -15.37
N ASP A 84 -19.55 -2.39 -15.33
CA ASP A 84 -20.44 -2.45 -14.13
C ASP A 84 -19.91 -3.36 -13.01
N LYS A 85 -18.66 -3.83 -13.09
CA LYS A 85 -18.02 -4.75 -12.14
C LYS A 85 -16.71 -4.19 -11.58
N ALA A 86 -16.67 -2.88 -11.31
CA ALA A 86 -15.56 -2.30 -10.57
C ALA A 86 -15.51 -2.92 -9.17
N ASP A 87 -14.45 -3.67 -8.88
CA ASP A 87 -14.17 -4.12 -7.52
C ASP A 87 -13.97 -2.87 -6.64
N PRO A 88 -14.73 -2.73 -5.53
CA PRO A 88 -14.64 -1.55 -4.67
C PRO A 88 -13.27 -1.38 -4.00
N ASN A 89 -12.46 -2.44 -3.95
CA ASN A 89 -11.11 -2.40 -3.40
C ASN A 89 -10.07 -1.93 -4.42
N LEU A 90 -10.42 -1.88 -5.71
CA LEU A 90 -9.53 -1.37 -6.75
C LEU A 90 -9.74 0.13 -6.93
N VAL A 91 -8.66 0.88 -6.78
CA VAL A 91 -8.63 2.32 -7.07
C VAL A 91 -7.78 2.55 -8.31
N VAL A 92 -8.35 3.24 -9.29
CA VAL A 92 -7.66 3.56 -10.54
C VAL A 92 -7.51 5.06 -10.64
N GLU A 93 -6.28 5.53 -10.73
CA GLU A 93 -5.98 6.93 -10.99
C GLU A 93 -5.05 7.00 -12.22
N GLY A 94 -5.33 7.93 -13.13
CA GLY A 94 -4.53 8.06 -14.34
C GLY A 94 -4.49 9.48 -14.86
N ASP A 95 -3.40 9.77 -15.56
CA ASP A 95 -3.16 11.03 -16.24
C ASP A 95 -3.02 10.82 -17.76
N ASN A 96 -2.36 11.75 -18.44
CA ASN A 96 -2.14 11.66 -19.88
C ASN A 96 -0.97 10.73 -20.30
N SER A 97 -0.38 9.98 -19.37
CA SER A 97 0.79 9.15 -19.66
C SER A 97 0.76 7.80 -18.94
N VAL A 98 0.28 7.79 -17.69
CA VAL A 98 0.32 6.64 -16.81
C VAL A 98 -1.06 6.40 -16.21
N VAL A 99 -1.36 5.12 -16.01
CA VAL A 99 -2.48 4.66 -15.17
C VAL A 99 -1.89 3.85 -14.03
N VAL A 100 -2.29 4.17 -12.82
CA VAL A 100 -1.96 3.42 -11.61
C VAL A 100 -3.24 2.74 -11.13
N LEU A 101 -3.18 1.41 -11.03
CA LEU A 101 -4.19 0.60 -10.38
C LEU A 101 -3.63 0.16 -9.03
N MET A 102 -4.34 0.53 -7.97
CA MET A 102 -4.03 0.11 -6.60
C MET A 102 -5.08 -0.88 -6.13
N ASP A 103 -4.62 -2.02 -5.65
CA ASP A 103 -5.47 -3.04 -5.05
C ASP A 103 -5.37 -2.97 -3.53
N PHE A 104 -6.50 -2.63 -2.90
CA PHE A 104 -6.66 -2.57 -1.44
C PHE A 104 -7.41 -3.78 -0.87
N THR A 105 -7.53 -4.86 -1.64
CA THR A 105 -8.18 -6.07 -1.17
C THR A 105 -7.47 -6.56 0.08
N LEU A 106 -8.22 -6.65 1.17
CA LEU A 106 -7.68 -7.15 2.43
C LEU A 106 -7.31 -8.61 2.25
N ASP A 107 -6.03 -8.90 2.40
CA ASP A 107 -5.50 -10.25 2.50
C ASP A 107 -5.12 -10.50 3.97
N ASP A 108 -5.69 -11.54 4.57
CA ASP A 108 -5.39 -11.95 5.94
C ASP A 108 -3.87 -12.17 6.14
N SER A 109 -3.16 -12.58 5.08
CA SER A 109 -1.69 -12.69 5.11
C SER A 109 -1.00 -11.34 5.32
N LEU A 110 -1.55 -10.25 4.76
CA LEU A 110 -1.02 -8.90 4.96
C LEU A 110 -1.28 -8.40 6.38
N GLN A 111 -2.43 -8.74 6.96
CA GLN A 111 -2.72 -8.41 8.36
C GLN A 111 -1.74 -9.11 9.31
N ARG A 112 -1.48 -10.41 9.11
CA ARG A 112 -0.47 -11.15 9.88
C ARG A 112 0.93 -10.54 9.72
N LYS A 113 1.34 -10.21 8.50
CA LYS A 113 2.62 -9.52 8.24
C LYS A 113 2.70 -8.14 8.88
N ALA A 114 1.60 -7.40 8.93
CA ALA A 114 1.55 -6.10 9.60
C ALA A 114 1.82 -6.25 11.11
N LEU A 115 1.16 -7.22 11.76
CA LEU A 115 1.42 -7.55 13.17
C LEU A 115 2.85 -8.03 13.40
N ALA A 116 3.37 -8.92 12.54
CA ALA A 116 4.75 -9.39 12.59
C ALA A 116 5.76 -8.23 12.48
N ARG A 117 5.50 -7.26 11.60
CA ARG A 117 6.31 -6.04 11.47
C ARG A 117 6.21 -5.16 12.71
N GLU A 118 5.04 -5.05 13.32
CA GLU A 118 4.90 -4.37 14.60
C GLU A 118 5.75 -5.03 15.69
N VAL A 119 5.69 -6.37 15.83
CA VAL A 119 6.55 -7.12 16.77
C VAL A 119 8.02 -6.82 16.53
N ALA A 120 8.49 -6.90 15.29
CA ALA A 120 9.88 -6.59 14.96
C ALA A 120 10.26 -5.15 15.36
N ASN A 121 9.37 -4.19 15.09
CA ASN A 121 9.57 -2.79 15.50
C ASN A 121 9.62 -2.62 17.03
N ARG A 122 8.77 -3.33 17.78
CA ARG A 122 8.76 -3.31 19.25
C ARG A 122 10.07 -3.87 19.81
N VAL A 123 10.50 -5.04 19.33
CA VAL A 123 11.78 -5.65 19.71
C VAL A 123 12.95 -4.71 19.40
N GLN A 124 12.99 -4.09 18.22
CA GLN A 124 14.06 -3.15 17.86
C GLN A 124 14.07 -1.91 18.75
N LYS A 125 12.90 -1.35 19.09
CA LYS A 125 12.80 -0.22 20.02
C LYS A 125 13.31 -0.61 21.40
N LEU A 126 12.91 -1.77 21.90
CA LEU A 126 13.34 -2.28 23.20
C LEU A 126 14.86 -2.48 23.26
N ARG A 127 15.47 -3.02 22.19
CA ARG A 127 16.94 -3.11 22.10
C ARG A 127 17.61 -1.75 22.22
N LYS A 128 17.11 -0.75 21.50
CA LYS A 128 17.65 0.62 21.53
C LYS A 128 17.50 1.24 22.93
N GLN A 129 16.37 1.02 23.60
CA GLN A 129 16.12 1.50 24.97
C GLN A 129 17.13 0.92 25.96
N HIS A 130 17.52 -0.34 25.78
CA HIS A 130 18.54 -1.00 26.60
C HIS A 130 19.98 -0.82 26.06
N ASN A 131 20.21 0.13 25.14
CA ASN A 131 21.51 0.41 24.53
C ASN A 131 22.19 -0.82 23.91
N LEU A 132 21.41 -1.79 23.44
CA LEU A 132 21.92 -3.00 22.83
C LEU A 132 22.31 -2.76 21.37
N SER A 133 23.58 -3.00 21.06
CA SER A 133 24.12 -2.91 19.70
C SER A 133 23.71 -4.11 18.85
N GLN A 134 23.87 -4.05 17.52
CA GLN A 134 23.60 -5.20 16.65
C GLN A 134 24.55 -6.39 16.92
N THR A 135 25.78 -6.12 17.38
CA THR A 135 26.81 -7.12 17.65
C THR A 135 26.70 -7.78 19.01
N ASP A 136 25.86 -7.26 19.92
CA ASP A 136 25.76 -7.79 21.28
C ASP A 136 25.22 -9.23 21.25
N ASP A 137 25.85 -10.12 22.02
CA ASP A 137 25.39 -11.49 22.19
C ASP A 137 24.25 -11.55 23.21
N VAL A 138 23.04 -11.24 22.72
CA VAL A 138 21.79 -11.28 23.49
C VAL A 138 20.80 -12.14 22.73
N LYS A 139 20.32 -13.19 23.38
CA LYS A 139 19.22 -14.02 22.90
C LYS A 139 17.91 -13.31 23.18
N MET A 140 17.06 -13.24 22.17
CA MET A 140 15.75 -12.60 22.26
C MET A 140 14.68 -13.68 22.22
N HIS A 141 13.80 -13.68 23.20
CA HIS A 141 12.63 -14.52 23.24
C HIS A 141 11.38 -13.66 23.26
N ALA A 142 10.32 -14.11 22.61
CA ALA A 142 9.00 -13.50 22.69
C ALA A 142 7.92 -14.58 22.83
N PHE A 143 6.94 -14.36 23.71
CA PHE A 143 5.83 -15.29 23.87
C PHE A 143 4.53 -14.56 24.23
N SER A 144 3.42 -15.12 23.79
CA SER A 144 2.06 -14.71 24.11
C SER A 144 1.32 -15.87 24.78
N GLU A 145 0.45 -15.55 25.73
CA GLU A 145 -0.50 -16.52 26.32
C GLU A 145 -1.73 -16.74 25.41
N ASP A 146 -2.02 -15.78 24.51
CA ASP A 146 -2.98 -15.97 23.43
C ASP A 146 -2.40 -16.95 22.41
N SER A 147 -3.03 -18.14 22.31
CA SER A 147 -2.56 -19.26 21.49
C SER A 147 -2.66 -19.00 19.99
N GLU A 148 -3.69 -18.27 19.55
CA GLU A 148 -3.87 -17.90 18.14
C GLU A 148 -2.79 -16.91 17.71
N PHE A 149 -2.52 -15.91 18.56
CA PHE A 149 -1.44 -14.96 18.31
C PHE A 149 -0.07 -15.63 18.35
N GLN A 150 0.15 -16.52 19.31
CA GLN A 150 1.38 -17.30 19.39
C GLN A 150 1.59 -18.16 18.14
N ALA A 151 0.54 -18.81 17.63
CA ALA A 151 0.60 -19.58 16.38
C ALA A 151 0.92 -18.68 15.17
N MET A 152 0.28 -17.51 15.08
CA MET A 152 0.57 -16.54 14.03
C MET A 152 2.03 -16.10 14.03
N LEU A 153 2.59 -15.80 15.21
CA LEU A 153 4.00 -15.43 15.33
C LEU A 153 4.91 -16.54 14.82
N GLN A 154 4.59 -17.80 15.13
CA GLN A 154 5.34 -18.97 14.68
C GLN A 154 5.32 -19.11 13.15
N GLU A 155 4.13 -18.96 12.54
CA GLU A 155 3.96 -18.97 11.09
C GLU A 155 4.78 -17.85 10.40
N GLU A 156 4.78 -16.65 10.98
CA GLU A 156 5.48 -15.47 10.44
C GLU A 156 6.94 -15.33 10.94
N SER A 157 7.47 -16.35 11.64
CA SER A 157 8.79 -16.30 12.29
C SER A 157 9.92 -15.92 11.33
N ALA A 158 9.89 -16.46 10.11
CA ALA A 158 10.85 -16.14 9.06
C ALA A 158 10.80 -14.66 8.66
N TYR A 159 9.59 -14.09 8.52
CA TYR A 159 9.41 -12.69 8.18
C TYR A 159 9.85 -11.77 9.32
N ILE A 160 9.51 -12.10 10.57
CA ILE A 160 9.98 -11.37 11.77
C ILE A 160 11.51 -11.37 11.82
N CYS A 161 12.16 -12.52 11.63
CA CYS A 161 13.61 -12.63 11.62
C CYS A 161 14.25 -11.83 10.50
N SER A 162 13.63 -11.79 9.31
CA SER A 162 14.10 -10.96 8.20
C SER A 162 14.08 -9.46 8.55
N CYS A 163 13.02 -9.01 9.23
CA CYS A 163 12.88 -7.63 9.69
C CYS A 163 13.91 -7.28 10.78
N LEU A 164 14.18 -8.22 11.70
CA LEU A 164 15.15 -8.05 12.79
C LEU A 164 16.60 -8.24 12.36
N ARG A 165 16.84 -8.93 11.25
CA ARG A 165 18.15 -9.43 10.80
C ARG A 165 18.85 -10.32 11.84
N ARG A 166 18.08 -10.89 12.79
CA ARG A 166 18.51 -11.81 13.86
C ARG A 166 17.34 -12.71 14.25
N GLY A 167 17.64 -13.86 14.84
CA GLY A 167 16.63 -14.78 15.36
C GLY A 167 15.85 -14.17 16.52
N LEU A 168 14.54 -14.43 16.54
CA LEU A 168 13.66 -14.24 17.68
C LEU A 168 13.07 -15.60 18.05
N HIS A 169 13.36 -16.07 19.26
CA HIS A 169 12.85 -17.35 19.75
C HIS A 169 11.41 -17.16 20.24
N LEU A 170 10.45 -17.81 19.60
CA LEU A 170 9.04 -17.61 19.89
C LEU A 170 8.54 -18.61 20.94
N GLU A 171 9.14 -18.58 22.11
CA GLU A 171 8.85 -19.51 23.22
C GLU A 171 9.05 -18.81 24.56
N ASN A 172 8.38 -19.28 25.60
CA ASN A 172 8.62 -18.80 26.95
C ASN A 172 9.92 -19.44 27.49
N PRO A 173 10.99 -18.65 27.70
CA PRO A 173 12.25 -19.20 28.20
C PRO A 173 12.18 -19.61 29.68
N LEU A 174 11.09 -19.28 30.38
CA LEU A 174 10.88 -19.51 31.81
C LEU A 174 9.72 -20.50 32.11
N GLY A 175 9.28 -21.29 31.12
CA GLY A 175 8.25 -22.33 31.30
C GLY A 175 8.68 -23.45 32.26
N GLU A 176 7.70 -24.07 32.94
CA GLU A 176 7.78 -24.92 34.14
C GLU A 176 9.16 -25.51 34.50
N ALA A 177 9.59 -25.19 35.72
CA ALA A 177 10.80 -25.65 36.36
C ALA A 177 10.98 -27.18 36.31
N ASN A 178 11.68 -27.66 35.28
CA ASN A 178 12.42 -28.91 35.34
C ASN A 178 13.92 -28.60 35.43
N GLY A 179 14.32 -28.16 36.62
CA GLY A 179 15.59 -28.57 37.23
C GLY A 179 16.90 -28.31 36.48
N VAL A 180 17.00 -27.24 35.68
CA VAL A 180 18.30 -26.76 35.22
C VAL A 180 18.37 -25.26 35.39
N GLU A 181 18.99 -24.83 36.48
CA GLU A 181 19.58 -23.49 36.59
C GLU A 181 20.46 -23.27 35.34
N LYS A 182 20.09 -22.31 34.49
CA LYS A 182 20.95 -21.91 33.38
C LYS A 182 21.28 -20.44 33.51
N SER A 183 22.40 -20.16 34.17
CA SER A 183 23.46 -19.16 33.88
C SER A 183 23.19 -17.96 32.95
N HIS A 184 21.96 -17.49 32.79
CA HIS A 184 21.63 -16.41 31.87
C HIS A 184 21.21 -15.20 32.69
N GLN A 185 21.89 -14.08 32.46
CA GLN A 185 21.50 -12.81 33.04
C GLN A 185 20.33 -12.24 32.24
N THR A 186 19.19 -12.02 32.90
CA THR A 186 18.07 -11.28 32.31
C THR A 186 18.48 -9.82 32.12
N VAL A 187 18.64 -9.42 30.86
CA VAL A 187 18.94 -8.04 30.47
C VAL A 187 17.67 -7.20 30.47
N CYS A 188 16.56 -7.77 29.99
CA CYS A 188 15.26 -7.12 29.95
C CYS A 188 14.15 -8.17 29.98
N ARG A 189 13.06 -7.85 30.68
CA ARG A 189 11.76 -8.50 30.55
C ARG A 189 10.69 -7.42 30.50
N GLU A 190 9.95 -7.35 29.41
CA GLU A 190 8.88 -6.38 29.23
C GLU A 190 7.65 -7.02 28.59
N VAL A 191 6.47 -6.63 29.05
CA VAL A 191 5.19 -7.03 28.44
C VAL A 191 4.71 -5.85 27.61
N LEU A 192 4.56 -6.07 26.31
CA LEU A 192 4.11 -5.08 25.35
C LEU A 192 2.76 -5.47 24.78
N GLU A 193 2.02 -4.51 24.26
CA GLU A 193 0.79 -4.76 23.51
C GLU A 193 1.06 -4.61 22.02
N VAL A 194 0.66 -5.62 21.23
CA VAL A 194 0.75 -5.65 19.77
C VAL A 194 -0.57 -6.12 19.21
N GLY A 195 -1.22 -5.32 18.36
CA GLY A 195 -2.55 -5.64 17.84
C GLY A 195 -3.62 -5.88 18.93
N GLY A 196 -3.50 -5.23 20.09
CA GLY A 196 -4.41 -5.44 21.23
C GLY A 196 -4.12 -6.71 22.05
N LYS A 197 -3.08 -7.48 21.70
CA LYS A 197 -2.71 -8.72 22.38
C LYS A 197 -1.40 -8.56 23.16
N PRO A 198 -1.29 -9.13 24.38
CA PRO A 198 -0.07 -9.02 25.18
C PRO A 198 1.03 -9.92 24.62
N LEU A 199 2.24 -9.38 24.53
CA LEU A 199 3.46 -10.04 24.08
C LEU A 199 4.57 -9.80 25.10
N THR A 200 5.05 -10.86 25.74
CA THR A 200 6.18 -10.77 26.65
C THR A 200 7.48 -10.96 25.88
N ILE A 201 8.42 -10.02 26.01
CA ILE A 201 9.75 -10.08 25.41
C ILE A 201 10.80 -10.25 26.51
N HIS A 202 11.72 -11.17 26.28
CA HIS A 202 12.88 -11.41 27.14
C HIS A 202 14.18 -11.25 26.35
N PHE A 203 15.10 -10.49 26.91
CA PHE A 203 16.49 -10.42 26.46
C PHE A 203 17.38 -11.10 27.49
N LEU A 204 18.09 -12.14 27.06
CA LEU A 204 18.94 -12.96 27.90
C LEU A 204 20.37 -12.87 27.39
N ARG A 205 21.32 -12.57 28.28
CA ARG A 205 22.76 -12.63 28.00
C ARG A 205 23.31 -13.92 28.61
N GLN A 206 24.16 -14.62 27.86
CA GLN A 206 24.91 -15.78 28.37
C GLN A 206 26.04 -15.34 29.29
#